data_AF-A0A3A0DAS6-F1
#
_entry.id   AF-A0A3A0DAS6-F1
#
_cell.length_a   1.000
_cell.length_b   1.000
_cell.length_c   1.000
_cell.angle_alpha   90.00
_cell.angle_beta   90.00
_cell.angle_gamma   90.00
#
_symmetry.space_group_name_H-M   'P 1'
#
loop_
_entity.id
_entity.type
_entity.pdbx_description
1 polymer ?
#
loop_
_entity_poly.entity_id
_entity_poly.type
_entity_poly.pdbx_seq_one_letter_code
_entity_poly.pdbx_strand_id
1 'polypeptide(L)'
;MAKWCHRFSPTTGLELGDSPETILLDATNLAPLYGSEESFAAQVIEGFRRLGLEVRGALASSIGAAWAVARLAAAGGERLTVVPSDQTQDALAGLPIAALRLDDGLRETLQDLGVQRVGDVLALPRDQLRSRFGPQLLLRVDQSLGVAREVFAAVEPPEELVVEQSFEYPQSNREALHGIVDELLRRLAWMLARRCAGALRLACRFECEGAPAAELEIGLFQPTADPGRLLEILELEMERLRLRAPATAISLRAVRHGPLAERQGALFDEQRNLESSWRLARLVDR
;
A
#
# COMPACT_ATOMS: atom_id res chain seq x y z
N MET A 1 -5.05 -3.19 -5.58
CA MET A 1 -3.81 -3.91 -5.22
C MET A 1 -2.63 -2.97 -5.04
N ALA A 2 -2.29 -2.11 -6.02
CA ALA A 2 -1.21 -1.11 -5.86
C ALA A 2 -1.33 -0.28 -4.57
N LYS A 3 -2.53 0.22 -4.23
CA LYS A 3 -2.77 0.93 -2.95
C LYS A 3 -2.39 0.13 -1.70
N TRP A 4 -2.54 -1.19 -1.72
CA TRP A 4 -2.16 -2.05 -0.59
C TRP A 4 -0.64 -2.15 -0.43
N CYS A 5 0.12 -2.02 -1.53
CA CYS A 5 1.58 -2.03 -1.54
C CYS A 5 2.22 -0.80 -0.88
N HIS A 6 1.46 0.26 -0.56
CA HIS A 6 2.01 1.42 0.17
C HIS A 6 2.58 1.07 1.55
N ARG A 7 2.21 -0.09 2.11
CA ARG A 7 2.84 -0.64 3.32
C ARG A 7 4.32 -1.00 3.13
N PHE A 8 4.75 -1.26 1.90
CA PHE A 8 6.11 -1.67 1.57
C PHE A 8 6.94 -0.53 1.04
N SER A 9 6.40 0.24 0.09
CA SER A 9 7.05 1.40 -0.51
C SER A 9 6.10 2.58 -0.53
N PRO A 10 6.54 3.80 -0.17
CA PRO A 10 5.70 5.00 -0.26
C PRO A 10 5.30 5.29 -1.71
N THR A 11 6.13 4.92 -2.69
CA THR A 11 5.93 5.19 -4.11
C THR A 11 5.59 3.88 -4.82
N THR A 12 4.30 3.67 -5.04
CA THR A 12 3.78 2.52 -5.80
C THR A 12 3.08 2.99 -7.06
N GLY A 13 3.14 2.21 -8.13
CA GLY A 13 2.55 2.55 -9.42
C GLY A 13 2.06 1.32 -10.17
N LEU A 14 1.51 1.57 -11.35
CA LEU A 14 1.13 0.53 -12.29
C LEU A 14 1.95 0.69 -13.57
N GLU A 15 2.15 -0.41 -14.28
CA GLU A 15 2.59 -0.36 -15.67
C GLU A 15 1.66 0.52 -16.52
N LEU A 16 2.22 1.16 -17.54
CA LEU A 16 1.44 1.94 -18.51
C LEU A 16 0.73 0.99 -19.49
N GLY A 17 -0.58 1.16 -19.66
CA GLY A 17 -1.40 0.41 -20.62
C GLY A 17 -2.86 0.34 -20.19
N ASP A 18 -3.73 -0.09 -21.09
CA ASP A 18 -5.18 -0.18 -20.84
C ASP A 18 -5.56 -1.29 -19.85
N SER A 19 -4.68 -2.27 -19.64
CA SER A 19 -4.87 -3.39 -18.72
C SER A 19 -3.55 -3.75 -18.04
N PRO A 20 -3.13 -2.99 -17.01
CA PRO A 20 -1.84 -3.19 -16.36
C PRO A 20 -1.85 -4.46 -15.51
N GLU A 21 -0.89 -5.34 -15.76
CA GLU A 21 -0.70 -6.60 -15.01
C GLU A 21 0.46 -6.50 -14.01
N THR A 22 1.23 -5.42 -14.06
CA THR A 22 2.43 -5.22 -13.23
C THR A 22 2.24 -4.05 -12.25
N ILE A 23 2.59 -4.27 -10.98
CA ILE A 23 2.70 -3.23 -9.97
C ILE A 23 4.18 -2.84 -9.84
N LEU A 24 4.46 -1.55 -9.89
CA LEU A 24 5.80 -1.00 -9.72
C LEU A 24 5.95 -0.47 -8.28
N LEU A 25 7.08 -0.77 -7.65
CA LEU A 25 7.43 -0.26 -6.32
C LEU A 25 8.81 0.39 -6.43
N ASP A 26 8.95 1.62 -5.94
CA ASP A 26 10.26 2.23 -5.79
C ASP A 26 10.95 1.65 -4.54
N ALA A 27 12.11 1.01 -4.74
CA ALA A 27 12.90 0.41 -3.66
C ALA A 27 14.00 1.34 -3.14
N THR A 28 14.14 2.54 -3.72
CA THR A 28 15.23 3.48 -3.39
C THR A 28 15.24 3.79 -1.90
N ASN A 29 16.40 3.59 -1.26
CA ASN A 29 16.64 3.81 0.17
C ASN A 29 15.75 3.02 1.13
N LEU A 30 15.13 1.92 0.68
CA LEU A 30 14.32 1.06 1.57
C LEU A 30 15.16 -0.01 2.27
N ALA A 31 16.31 -0.40 1.74
CA ALA A 31 17.13 -1.48 2.30
C ALA A 31 17.40 -1.37 3.82
N PRO A 32 17.71 -0.20 4.41
CA PRO A 32 17.91 -0.09 5.86
C PRO A 32 16.67 -0.42 6.71
N LEU A 33 15.45 -0.23 6.17
CA LEU A 33 14.20 -0.54 6.86
C LEU A 33 13.88 -2.05 6.84
N TYR A 34 14.36 -2.75 5.81
CA TYR A 34 14.09 -4.17 5.60
C TYR A 34 15.31 -5.08 5.85
N GLY A 35 16.46 -4.49 6.18
CA GLY A 35 17.75 -5.18 6.37
C GLY A 35 18.55 -5.32 5.07
N SER A 36 17.90 -5.65 3.95
CA SER A 36 18.52 -5.69 2.62
C SER A 36 17.47 -5.49 1.51
N GLU A 37 17.94 -5.29 0.29
CA GLU A 37 17.12 -5.21 -0.92
C GLU A 37 16.41 -6.53 -1.24
N GLU A 38 17.10 -7.66 -1.05
CA GLU A 38 16.54 -9.01 -1.20
C GLU A 38 15.47 -9.29 -0.15
N SER A 39 15.71 -8.87 1.09
CA SER A 39 14.73 -9.01 2.18
C SER A 39 13.47 -8.19 1.90
N PHE A 40 13.63 -6.94 1.43
CA PHE A 40 12.50 -6.12 0.97
C PHE A 40 11.68 -6.85 -0.08
N ALA A 41 12.32 -7.33 -1.16
CA ALA A 41 11.62 -7.98 -2.25
C ALA A 41 10.95 -9.30 -1.81
N ALA A 42 11.59 -10.09 -0.94
CA ALA A 42 11.02 -11.31 -0.37
C ALA A 42 9.78 -11.01 0.48
N GLN A 43 9.80 -9.95 1.29
CA GLN A 43 8.66 -9.53 2.11
C GLN A 43 7.46 -9.08 1.26
N VAL A 44 7.69 -8.41 0.13
CA VAL A 44 6.63 -8.05 -0.81
C VAL A 44 5.95 -9.31 -1.36
N ILE A 45 6.73 -10.27 -1.87
CA ILE A 45 6.22 -11.54 -2.42
C ILE A 45 5.45 -12.35 -1.37
N GLU A 46 6.00 -12.47 -0.17
CA GLU A 46 5.33 -13.13 0.96
C GLU A 46 4.02 -12.43 1.34
N GLY A 47 3.99 -11.10 1.29
CA GLY A 47 2.78 -10.33 1.52
C GLY A 47 1.64 -10.69 0.55
N PHE A 48 1.96 -10.80 -0.74
CA PHE A 48 0.99 -11.23 -1.74
C PHE A 48 0.54 -12.68 -1.54
N ARG A 49 1.47 -13.57 -1.18
CA ARG A 49 1.16 -14.97 -0.88
C ARG A 49 0.17 -15.09 0.28
N ARG A 50 0.28 -14.25 1.31
CA ARG A 50 -0.68 -14.20 2.43
C ARG A 50 -2.06 -13.72 2.04
N LEU A 51 -2.20 -12.99 0.94
CA LEU A 51 -3.49 -12.65 0.33
C LEU A 51 -4.05 -13.78 -0.55
N GLY A 52 -3.35 -14.92 -0.66
CA GLY A 52 -3.73 -16.03 -1.54
C GLY A 52 -3.39 -15.79 -3.01
N LEU A 53 -2.51 -14.83 -3.32
CA LEU A 53 -2.14 -14.48 -4.68
C LEU A 53 -0.76 -15.05 -5.02
N GLU A 54 -0.66 -15.68 -6.19
CA GLU A 54 0.63 -16.04 -6.76
C GLU A 54 1.14 -14.90 -7.63
N VAL A 55 2.28 -14.34 -7.25
CA VAL A 55 2.94 -13.26 -7.98
C VAL A 55 4.38 -13.62 -8.30
N ARG A 56 4.90 -13.01 -9.34
CA ARG A 56 6.33 -12.98 -9.67
C ARG A 56 6.83 -11.56 -9.49
N GLY A 57 8.07 -11.43 -9.02
CA GLY A 57 8.70 -10.13 -8.88
C GLY A 57 10.15 -10.15 -9.30
N ALA A 58 10.65 -8.98 -9.66
CA ALA A 58 12.07 -8.77 -9.79
C ALA A 58 12.46 -7.42 -9.21
N LEU A 59 13.67 -7.36 -8.66
CA LEU A 59 14.29 -6.13 -8.19
C LEU A 59 15.52 -5.85 -9.04
N ALA A 60 15.60 -4.64 -9.59
CA ALA A 60 16.72 -4.21 -10.42
C ALA A 60 16.90 -2.69 -10.30
N SER A 61 18.03 -2.17 -10.77
CA SER A 61 18.37 -0.74 -10.73
C SER A 61 17.57 0.13 -11.71
N SER A 62 16.70 -0.47 -12.54
CA SER A 62 15.83 0.24 -13.48
C SER A 62 14.45 -0.40 -13.57
N ILE A 63 13.43 0.42 -13.88
CA ILE A 63 12.06 -0.06 -14.08
C ILE A 63 12.01 -1.05 -15.26
N GLY A 64 12.73 -0.75 -16.35
CA GLY A 64 12.77 -1.61 -17.54
C GLY A 64 13.37 -2.98 -17.25
N ALA A 65 14.48 -3.06 -16.51
CA ALA A 65 15.08 -4.33 -16.14
C ALA A 65 14.17 -5.14 -15.19
N ALA A 66 13.64 -4.49 -14.15
CA ALA A 66 12.76 -5.15 -13.19
C ALA A 66 11.50 -5.71 -13.88
N TRP A 67 10.86 -4.91 -14.74
CA TRP A 67 9.69 -5.35 -15.51
C TRP A 67 10.01 -6.53 -16.43
N ALA A 68 11.10 -6.43 -17.20
CA ALA A 68 11.48 -7.44 -18.18
C ALA A 68 11.76 -8.78 -17.51
N VAL A 69 12.52 -8.76 -16.40
CA VAL A 69 12.89 -9.97 -15.67
C VAL A 69 11.68 -10.58 -14.96
N ALA A 70 10.86 -9.77 -14.28
CA ALA A 70 9.67 -10.26 -13.59
C ALA A 70 8.68 -10.95 -14.55
N ARG A 71 8.52 -10.40 -15.76
CA ARG A 71 7.54 -10.90 -16.73
C ARG A 71 8.07 -12.02 -17.62
N LEU A 72 9.35 -11.98 -18.01
CA LEU A 72 9.86 -12.82 -19.10
C LEU A 72 11.04 -13.74 -18.72
N ALA A 73 11.79 -13.46 -17.64
CA ALA A 73 12.90 -14.34 -17.24
C ALA A 73 12.41 -15.64 -16.58
N ALA A 74 11.18 -15.64 -16.05
CA ALA A 74 10.65 -16.69 -15.19
C ALA A 74 10.18 -17.97 -15.92
N ALA A 75 10.81 -18.35 -17.04
CA ALA A 75 10.69 -19.69 -17.59
C ALA A 75 11.31 -20.77 -16.67
N GLY A 76 12.11 -20.38 -15.66
CA GLY A 76 12.80 -21.28 -14.71
C GLY A 76 12.15 -21.53 -13.35
N GLY A 77 10.95 -20.98 -13.06
CA GLY A 77 10.18 -21.30 -11.85
C GLY A 77 10.50 -20.48 -10.58
N GLU A 78 11.51 -19.60 -10.59
CA GLU A 78 11.77 -18.68 -9.49
C GLU A 78 10.68 -17.60 -9.38
N ARG A 79 10.17 -17.37 -8.15
CA ARG A 79 9.11 -16.37 -7.89
C ARG A 79 9.67 -14.96 -7.69
N LEU A 80 10.94 -14.85 -7.34
CA LEU A 80 11.64 -13.60 -7.08
C LEU A 80 13.04 -13.66 -7.69
N THR A 81 13.39 -12.65 -8.48
CA THR A 81 14.75 -12.51 -9.02
C THR A 81 15.31 -11.14 -8.64
N VAL A 82 16.47 -11.10 -8.01
CA VAL A 82 17.18 -9.85 -7.73
C VAL A 82 18.34 -9.74 -8.70
N VAL A 83 18.40 -8.63 -9.44
CA VAL A 83 19.38 -8.39 -10.50
C VAL A 83 20.35 -7.31 -10.02
N PRO A 84 21.59 -7.68 -9.68
CA PRO A 84 22.64 -6.72 -9.37
C PRO A 84 22.86 -5.74 -10.53
N SER A 85 23.22 -4.50 -10.22
CA SER A 85 23.39 -3.44 -11.23
C SER A 85 24.38 -3.81 -12.33
N ASP A 86 25.46 -4.50 -11.97
CA ASP A 86 26.53 -4.97 -12.85
C ASP A 86 26.13 -6.17 -13.72
N GLN A 87 25.02 -6.84 -13.40
CA GLN A 87 24.50 -8.00 -14.15
C GLN A 87 23.26 -7.66 -15.00
N THR A 88 22.82 -6.40 -15.00
CA THR A 88 21.62 -5.94 -15.71
C THR A 88 21.64 -6.31 -17.19
N GLN A 89 22.78 -6.09 -17.85
CA GLN A 89 22.92 -6.36 -19.29
C GLN A 89 22.77 -7.87 -19.60
N ASP A 90 23.44 -8.72 -18.82
CA ASP A 90 23.42 -10.17 -19.01
C ASP A 90 22.04 -10.75 -18.72
N ALA A 91 21.38 -10.28 -17.65
CA ALA A 91 20.02 -10.67 -17.30
C ALA A 91 19.00 -10.32 -18.39
N LEU A 92 19.21 -9.21 -19.11
CA LEU A 92 18.35 -8.79 -20.21
C LEU A 92 18.67 -9.50 -21.52
N ALA A 93 19.95 -9.77 -21.82
CA ALA A 93 20.39 -10.22 -23.14
C ALA A 93 19.67 -11.49 -23.63
N GLY A 94 19.35 -12.42 -22.73
CA GLY A 94 18.65 -13.66 -23.04
C GLY A 94 17.16 -13.51 -23.33
N LEU A 95 16.55 -12.38 -22.96
CA LEU A 95 15.10 -12.16 -23.04
C LEU A 95 14.65 -11.84 -24.48
N PRO A 96 13.39 -12.18 -24.85
CA PRO A 96 12.85 -11.82 -26.15
C PRO A 96 12.71 -10.30 -26.28
N ILE A 97 12.66 -9.80 -27.51
CA ILE A 97 12.58 -8.35 -27.80
C ILE A 97 11.38 -7.65 -27.14
N ALA A 98 10.32 -8.39 -26.82
CA ALA A 98 9.17 -7.91 -26.04
C ALA A 98 9.57 -7.33 -24.66
N ALA A 99 10.73 -7.73 -24.11
CA ALA A 99 11.31 -7.20 -22.89
C ALA A 99 11.52 -5.66 -22.92
N LEU A 100 11.70 -5.09 -24.11
CA LEU A 100 11.94 -3.65 -24.28
C LEU A 100 10.66 -2.79 -24.30
N ARG A 101 9.46 -3.37 -24.17
CA ARG A 101 8.17 -2.63 -24.16
C ARG A 101 8.03 -1.69 -25.36
N LEU A 102 8.39 -2.20 -26.54
CA LEU A 102 8.26 -1.53 -27.82
C LEU A 102 6.81 -1.59 -28.30
N ASP A 103 6.40 -0.61 -29.11
CA ASP A 103 5.16 -0.69 -29.87
C ASP A 103 5.18 -1.88 -30.84
N ASP A 104 3.99 -2.37 -31.21
CA ASP A 104 3.85 -3.60 -31.98
C ASP A 104 4.52 -3.49 -33.36
N GLY A 105 4.40 -2.33 -34.03
CA GLY A 105 5.00 -2.13 -35.36
C GLY A 105 6.53 -2.15 -35.34
N LEU A 106 7.15 -1.48 -34.36
CA LEU A 106 8.60 -1.54 -34.18
C LEU A 106 9.08 -2.95 -33.79
N ARG A 107 8.29 -3.68 -32.99
CA ARG A 107 8.58 -5.06 -32.62
C ARG A 107 8.57 -6.00 -33.83
N GLU A 108 7.54 -5.91 -34.66
CA GLU A 108 7.41 -6.69 -35.91
C GLU A 108 8.57 -6.39 -36.86
N THR A 109 8.90 -5.11 -37.04
CA THR A 109 10.03 -4.69 -37.89
C THR A 109 11.36 -5.32 -37.44
N LEU A 110 11.62 -5.38 -36.14
CA LEU A 110 12.82 -6.02 -35.61
C LEU A 110 12.81 -7.53 -35.83
N GLN A 111 11.65 -8.18 -35.64
CA GLN A 111 11.49 -9.62 -35.85
C GLN A 111 11.70 -10.02 -37.31
N ASP A 112 11.17 -9.24 -38.27
CA ASP A 112 11.34 -9.46 -39.70
C ASP A 112 12.82 -9.36 -40.14
N LEU A 113 13.61 -8.55 -39.41
CA LEU A 113 15.06 -8.41 -39.62
C LEU A 113 15.88 -9.46 -38.87
N GLY A 114 15.23 -10.43 -38.22
CA GLY A 114 15.88 -11.51 -37.48
C GLY A 114 16.36 -11.13 -36.08
N VAL A 115 15.99 -9.95 -35.57
CA VAL A 115 16.33 -9.50 -34.22
C VAL A 115 15.27 -10.01 -33.25
N GLN A 116 15.58 -11.06 -32.49
CA GLN A 116 14.61 -11.77 -31.67
C GLN A 116 14.79 -11.54 -30.17
N ARG A 117 16.01 -11.25 -29.73
CA ARG A 117 16.38 -11.09 -28.33
C ARG A 117 16.91 -9.70 -28.06
N VAL A 118 16.89 -9.29 -26.79
CA VAL A 118 17.50 -8.03 -26.36
C VAL A 118 19.00 -8.03 -26.65
N GLY A 119 19.68 -9.16 -26.47
CA GLY A 119 21.11 -9.31 -26.80
C GLY A 119 21.43 -8.99 -28.25
N ASP A 120 20.53 -9.33 -29.19
CA ASP A 120 20.69 -9.03 -30.61
C ASP A 120 20.69 -7.51 -30.84
N VAL A 121 19.80 -6.78 -30.16
CA VAL A 121 19.77 -5.29 -30.22
C VAL A 121 21.01 -4.69 -29.58
N LEU A 122 21.45 -5.22 -28.45
CA LEU A 122 22.63 -4.73 -27.72
C LEU A 122 23.93 -4.92 -28.51
N ALA A 123 23.98 -5.91 -29.39
CA ALA A 123 25.11 -6.15 -30.29
C ALA A 123 25.15 -5.16 -31.49
N LEU A 124 24.04 -4.47 -31.78
CA LEU A 124 23.99 -3.49 -32.86
C LEU A 124 24.66 -2.17 -32.46
N PRO A 125 25.38 -1.49 -33.38
CA PRO A 125 25.93 -0.17 -33.11
C PRO A 125 24.84 0.86 -32.76
N ARG A 126 25.07 1.66 -31.71
CA ARG A 126 24.06 2.60 -31.18
C ARG A 126 23.62 3.66 -32.19
N ASP A 127 24.51 4.09 -33.07
CA ASP A 127 24.22 5.02 -34.17
C ASP A 127 23.27 4.40 -35.22
N GLN A 128 23.40 3.09 -35.48
CA GLN A 128 22.49 2.36 -36.35
C GLN A 128 21.12 2.17 -35.73
N LEU A 129 21.04 1.95 -34.41
CA LEU A 129 19.77 1.85 -33.71
C LEU A 129 18.93 3.11 -33.90
N ARG A 130 19.53 4.28 -33.65
CA ARG A 130 18.83 5.56 -33.76
C ARG A 130 18.43 5.91 -35.19
N SER A 131 19.32 5.67 -36.16
CA SER A 131 19.08 6.05 -37.56
C SER A 131 18.09 5.12 -38.27
N ARG A 132 18.08 3.83 -37.94
CA ARG A 132 17.22 2.83 -38.61
C ARG A 132 15.87 2.62 -37.93
N PHE A 133 15.85 2.65 -36.60
CA PHE A 133 14.66 2.28 -35.81
C PHE A 133 14.08 3.46 -35.01
N GLY A 134 14.69 4.64 -35.15
CA GLY A 134 14.26 5.84 -34.47
C GLY A 134 14.71 5.94 -33.00
N PRO A 135 14.36 7.05 -32.34
CA PRO A 135 14.82 7.34 -30.98
C PRO A 135 14.16 6.45 -29.90
N GLN A 136 12.99 5.87 -30.20
CA GLN A 136 12.20 5.13 -29.21
C GLN A 136 12.84 3.80 -28.81
N LEU A 137 13.43 3.06 -29.76
CA LEU A 137 14.19 1.85 -29.46
C LEU A 137 15.38 2.15 -28.53
N LEU A 138 16.15 3.19 -28.87
CA LEU A 138 17.32 3.59 -28.09
C LEU A 138 16.92 4.01 -26.67
N LEU A 139 15.85 4.79 -26.53
CA LEU A 139 15.32 5.19 -25.23
C LEU A 139 14.92 3.97 -24.38
N ARG A 140 14.22 2.99 -24.97
CA ARG A 140 13.79 1.79 -24.25
C ARG A 140 14.97 0.90 -23.82
N VAL A 141 16.01 0.79 -24.66
CA VAL A 141 17.26 0.14 -24.29
C VAL A 141 17.92 0.88 -23.13
N ASP A 142 18.07 2.19 -23.23
CA ASP A 142 18.73 3.00 -22.19
C ASP A 142 17.97 2.99 -20.86
N GLN A 143 16.63 2.98 -20.90
CA GLN A 143 15.79 2.81 -19.72
C GLN A 143 15.96 1.43 -19.09
N SER A 144 16.04 0.37 -19.91
CA SER A 144 16.21 -0.99 -19.41
C SER A 144 17.60 -1.19 -18.78
N LEU A 145 18.63 -0.57 -19.35
CA LEU A 145 20.00 -0.61 -18.81
C LEU A 145 20.23 0.37 -17.64
N GLY A 146 19.25 1.22 -17.29
CA GLY A 146 19.39 2.24 -16.25
C GLY A 146 20.25 3.45 -16.64
N VAL A 147 20.62 3.58 -17.92
CA VAL A 147 21.35 4.74 -18.47
C VAL A 147 20.43 5.97 -18.56
N ALA A 148 19.18 5.76 -18.96
CA ALA A 148 18.15 6.78 -18.97
C ALA A 148 17.16 6.54 -17.82
N ARG A 149 16.81 7.59 -17.08
CA ARG A 149 15.80 7.49 -16.02
C ARG A 149 14.41 7.28 -16.62
N GLU A 150 13.68 6.31 -16.08
CA GLU A 150 12.26 6.12 -16.31
C GLU A 150 11.49 6.54 -15.05
N VAL A 151 10.29 7.08 -15.24
CA VAL A 151 9.37 7.44 -14.15
C VAL A 151 8.02 6.77 -14.42
N PHE A 152 7.28 6.44 -13.36
CA PHE A 152 5.92 5.92 -13.46
C PHE A 152 4.96 6.81 -12.67
N ALA A 153 3.69 6.80 -13.06
CA ALA A 153 2.65 7.50 -12.33
C ALA A 153 2.40 6.78 -11.00
N ALA A 154 2.69 7.47 -9.89
CA ALA A 154 2.42 6.94 -8.57
C ALA A 154 0.90 6.87 -8.33
N VAL A 155 0.43 5.73 -7.83
CA VAL A 155 -0.92 5.60 -7.31
C VAL A 155 -0.98 6.37 -6.00
N GLU A 156 -2.02 7.18 -5.84
CA GLU A 156 -2.23 7.90 -4.59
C GLU A 156 -2.45 6.92 -3.43
N PRO A 157 -1.80 7.16 -2.28
CA PRO A 157 -2.00 6.35 -1.10
C PRO A 157 -3.48 6.37 -0.70
N PRO A 158 -4.00 5.28 -0.11
CA PRO A 158 -5.36 5.30 0.43
C PRO A 158 -5.47 6.43 1.46
N GLU A 159 -6.47 7.29 1.27
CA GLU A 159 -6.72 8.42 2.16
C GLU A 159 -7.02 7.91 3.57
N GLU A 160 -6.11 8.19 4.51
CA GLU A 160 -6.25 7.79 5.90
C GLU A 160 -7.54 8.38 6.49
N LEU A 161 -8.35 7.52 7.15
CA LEU A 161 -9.50 7.96 7.91
C LEU A 161 -9.04 8.34 9.31
N VAL A 162 -8.38 9.49 9.39
CA VAL A 162 -7.80 10.06 10.60
C VAL A 162 -8.33 11.47 10.81
N VAL A 163 -8.64 11.79 12.06
CA VAL A 163 -8.92 13.16 12.51
C VAL A 163 -8.02 13.45 13.70
N GLU A 164 -7.51 14.67 13.77
CA GLU A 164 -6.63 15.10 14.83
C GLU A 164 -7.06 16.49 15.32
N GLN A 165 -6.80 16.75 16.59
CA GLN A 165 -6.81 18.07 17.18
C GLN A 165 -5.59 18.26 18.07
N SER A 166 -4.74 19.22 17.71
CA SER A 166 -3.64 19.71 18.55
C SER A 166 -4.13 20.83 19.46
N PHE A 167 -3.52 20.97 20.63
CA PHE A 167 -3.87 21.97 21.63
C PHE A 167 -2.76 23.00 21.78
N GLU A 168 -3.13 24.27 21.86
CA GLU A 168 -2.18 25.35 22.16
C GLU A 168 -1.64 25.24 23.59
N TYR A 169 -2.48 24.78 24.52
CA TYR A 169 -2.10 24.48 25.90
C TYR A 169 -2.40 23.02 26.23
N PRO A 170 -1.45 22.27 26.81
CA PRO A 170 -1.65 20.86 27.14
C PRO A 170 -2.86 20.61 28.04
N GLN A 171 -3.63 19.57 27.75
CA GLN A 171 -4.89 19.23 28.42
C GLN A 171 -4.76 17.97 29.28
N SER A 172 -5.15 18.07 30.55
CA SER A 172 -5.19 16.93 31.49
C SER A 172 -6.58 16.71 32.10
N ASN A 173 -7.53 17.61 31.86
CA ASN A 173 -8.89 17.50 32.37
C ASN A 173 -9.63 16.39 31.60
N ARG A 174 -10.08 15.36 32.34
CA ARG A 174 -10.76 14.19 31.80
C ARG A 174 -12.07 14.52 31.06
N GLU A 175 -12.86 15.46 31.58
CA GLU A 175 -14.12 15.89 30.97
C GLU A 175 -13.86 16.66 29.67
N ALA A 176 -12.84 17.52 29.67
CA ALA A 176 -12.43 18.24 28.46
C ALA A 176 -11.93 17.26 27.37
N LEU A 177 -11.05 16.33 27.74
CA LEU A 177 -10.53 15.29 26.83
C LEU A 177 -11.66 14.42 26.28
N HIS A 178 -12.64 14.05 27.10
CA HIS A 178 -13.83 13.32 26.66
C HIS A 178 -14.65 14.10 25.63
N GLY A 179 -14.94 15.38 25.89
CA GLY A 179 -15.67 16.22 24.94
C GLY A 179 -14.96 16.36 23.60
N ILE A 180 -13.62 16.49 23.61
CA ILE A 180 -12.81 16.55 22.38
C ILE A 180 -12.86 15.21 21.63
N VAL A 181 -12.79 14.08 22.35
CA VAL A 181 -12.92 12.75 21.72
C VAL A 181 -14.30 12.57 21.08
N ASP A 182 -15.39 13.02 21.70
CA ASP A 182 -16.73 12.98 21.08
C ASP A 182 -16.79 13.81 19.79
N GLU A 183 -16.24 15.04 19.80
CA GLU A 183 -16.18 15.89 18.60
C GLU A 183 -15.38 15.23 17.47
N LEU A 184 -14.21 14.69 17.79
CA LEU A 184 -13.38 13.97 16.81
C LEU A 184 -14.10 12.71 16.30
N LEU A 185 -14.79 11.97 17.16
CA LEU A 185 -15.58 10.81 16.75
C LEU A 185 -16.68 11.18 15.76
N ARG A 186 -17.40 12.29 15.99
CA ARG A 186 -18.42 12.80 15.04
C ARG A 186 -17.81 13.17 13.70
N ARG A 187 -16.64 13.81 13.69
CA ARG A 187 -15.91 14.15 12.44
C ARG A 187 -15.47 12.88 11.70
N LEU A 188 -14.90 11.91 12.41
CA LEU A 188 -14.48 10.64 11.82
C LEU A 188 -15.66 9.81 11.30
N ALA A 189 -16.75 9.74 12.07
CA ALA A 189 -18.01 9.12 11.68
C ALA A 189 -18.57 9.72 10.39
N TRP A 190 -18.52 11.06 10.25
CA TRP A 190 -18.93 11.73 9.02
C TRP A 190 -18.06 11.35 7.82
N MET A 191 -16.73 11.27 7.99
CA MET A 191 -15.82 10.83 6.93
C MET A 191 -16.09 9.37 6.51
N LEU A 192 -16.34 8.50 7.48
CA LEU A 192 -16.72 7.10 7.27
C LEU A 192 -18.05 6.97 6.50
N ALA A 193 -19.09 7.68 6.95
CA ALA A 193 -20.42 7.66 6.36
C ALA A 193 -20.42 8.15 4.90
N ARG A 194 -19.65 9.20 4.58
CA ARG A 194 -19.48 9.68 3.20
C ARG A 194 -18.91 8.64 2.25
N ARG A 195 -18.21 7.64 2.78
CA ARG A 195 -17.63 6.52 2.02
C ARG A 195 -18.48 5.25 2.11
N CYS A 196 -19.69 5.32 2.64
CA CYS A 196 -20.55 4.17 2.94
C CYS A 196 -19.81 3.08 3.74
N ALA A 197 -18.91 3.50 4.64
CA ALA A 197 -18.04 2.64 5.42
C ALA A 197 -18.27 2.84 6.92
N GLY A 198 -17.96 1.82 7.71
CA GLY A 198 -17.98 1.85 9.18
C GLY A 198 -16.68 1.32 9.76
N ALA A 199 -16.29 1.84 10.91
CA ALA A 199 -15.11 1.37 11.64
C ALA A 199 -15.33 -0.05 12.17
N LEU A 200 -14.31 -0.89 11.99
CA LEU A 200 -14.16 -2.23 12.55
C LEU A 200 -13.03 -2.28 13.60
N ARG A 201 -12.08 -1.36 13.49
CA ARG A 201 -11.03 -1.14 14.47
C ARG A 201 -10.73 0.35 14.53
N LEU A 202 -10.79 0.92 15.72
CA LEU A 202 -10.57 2.33 15.98
C LEU A 202 -9.40 2.46 16.96
N ALA A 203 -8.45 3.33 16.65
CA ALA A 203 -7.39 3.73 17.56
C ALA A 203 -7.58 5.19 17.97
N CYS A 204 -7.40 5.47 19.26
CA CYS A 204 -7.37 6.80 19.85
C CYS A 204 -6.01 7.02 20.49
N ARG A 205 -5.26 8.00 19.99
CA ARG A 205 -3.91 8.28 20.45
C ARG A 205 -3.83 9.67 21.07
N PHE A 206 -3.20 9.76 22.23
CA PHE A 206 -2.95 10.97 22.99
C PHE A 206 -1.45 11.25 22.96
N GLU A 207 -1.02 12.25 22.20
CA GLU A 207 0.34 12.76 22.29
C GLU A 207 0.49 13.50 23.63
N CYS A 208 1.59 13.26 24.33
CA CYS A 208 1.80 13.76 25.68
C CYS A 208 3.06 14.63 25.75
N GLU A 209 3.01 15.70 26.55
CA GLU A 209 4.16 16.59 26.71
C GLU A 209 5.30 15.89 27.47
N GLY A 210 6.45 15.71 26.81
CA GLY A 210 7.64 15.13 27.44
C GLY A 210 7.51 13.67 27.89
N ALA A 211 6.46 12.97 27.46
CA ALA A 211 6.20 11.58 27.81
C ALA A 211 5.76 10.78 26.57
N PRO A 212 5.94 9.44 26.56
CA PRO A 212 5.43 8.59 25.49
C PRO A 212 3.92 8.77 25.30
N ALA A 213 3.47 8.74 24.05
CA ALA A 213 2.06 8.78 23.72
C ALA A 213 1.30 7.62 24.38
N ALA A 214 0.04 7.87 24.74
CA ALA A 214 -0.88 6.83 25.17
C ALA A 214 -1.82 6.46 24.03
N GLU A 215 -2.09 5.18 23.82
CA GLU A 215 -2.93 4.70 22.75
C GLU A 215 -3.98 3.72 23.29
N LEU A 216 -5.22 3.89 22.83
CA LEU A 216 -6.35 3.00 23.06
C LEU A 216 -6.76 2.43 21.71
N GLU A 217 -7.00 1.12 21.65
CA GLU A 217 -7.53 0.48 20.45
C GLU A 217 -8.77 -0.35 20.80
N ILE A 218 -9.86 -0.14 20.07
CA ILE A 218 -11.10 -0.90 20.21
C ILE A 218 -11.42 -1.64 18.91
N GLY A 219 -11.90 -2.87 19.04
CA GLY A 219 -12.39 -3.70 17.94
C GLY A 219 -13.92 -3.81 17.95
N LEU A 220 -14.52 -3.77 16.77
CA LEU A 220 -15.96 -3.93 16.59
C LEU A 220 -16.27 -5.14 15.73
N PHE A 221 -17.33 -5.86 16.09
CA PHE A 221 -17.80 -7.01 15.33
C PHE A 221 -18.52 -6.62 14.04
N GLN A 222 -19.27 -5.51 14.06
CA GLN A 222 -19.96 -4.97 12.89
C GLN A 222 -19.43 -3.58 12.54
N PRO A 223 -19.26 -3.26 11.25
CA PRO A 223 -18.89 -1.91 10.83
C PRO A 223 -19.94 -0.90 11.29
N THR A 224 -19.51 0.15 11.99
CA THR A 224 -20.39 1.26 12.38
C THR A 224 -19.76 2.61 12.08
N ALA A 225 -20.60 3.57 11.67
CA ALA A 225 -20.24 4.98 11.57
C ALA A 225 -21.09 5.82 12.55
N ASP A 226 -21.70 5.18 13.54
CA ASP A 226 -22.44 5.85 14.61
C ASP A 226 -21.45 6.37 15.68
N PRO A 227 -21.29 7.70 15.83
CA PRO A 227 -20.35 8.28 16.78
C PRO A 227 -20.72 7.97 18.23
N GLY A 228 -22.01 7.87 18.57
CA GLY A 228 -22.45 7.55 19.94
C GLY A 228 -22.02 6.15 20.34
N ARG A 229 -22.27 5.17 19.47
CA ARG A 229 -21.82 3.78 19.69
C ARG A 229 -20.30 3.65 19.78
N LEU A 230 -19.57 4.41 18.96
CA LEU A 230 -18.11 4.41 19.00
C LEU A 230 -17.60 5.01 20.32
N LEU A 231 -18.25 6.08 20.80
CA LEU A 231 -17.92 6.73 22.06
C LEU A 231 -18.17 5.79 23.24
N GLU A 232 -19.35 5.15 23.32
CA GLU A 232 -19.69 4.20 24.40
C GLU A 232 -18.64 3.09 24.58
N ILE A 233 -18.12 2.54 23.47
CA ILE A 233 -17.11 1.48 23.53
C ILE A 233 -15.74 2.07 23.94
N LEU A 234 -15.38 3.24 23.41
CA LEU A 234 -14.11 3.89 23.70
C LEU A 234 -14.04 4.40 25.15
N GLU A 235 -15.16 4.83 25.71
CA GLU A 235 -15.29 5.31 27.09
C GLU A 235 -14.80 4.26 28.11
N LEU A 236 -15.11 2.98 27.89
CA LEU A 236 -14.67 1.88 28.77
C LEU A 236 -13.14 1.79 28.86
N GLU A 237 -12.45 2.03 27.75
CA GLU A 237 -10.99 2.05 27.70
C GLU A 237 -10.43 3.38 28.23
N MET A 238 -11.11 4.50 27.97
CA MET A 238 -10.73 5.80 28.50
C MET A 238 -10.82 5.86 30.03
N GLU A 239 -11.74 5.17 30.69
CA GLU A 239 -11.80 5.02 32.16
C GLU A 239 -10.53 4.45 32.77
N ARG A 240 -9.93 3.49 32.06
CA ARG A 240 -8.70 2.82 32.47
C ARG A 240 -7.45 3.61 32.09
N LEU A 241 -7.57 4.50 31.10
CA LEU A 241 -6.48 5.34 30.64
C LEU A 241 -5.93 6.23 31.79
N ARG A 242 -4.60 6.22 31.91
CA ARG A 242 -3.85 7.12 32.78
C ARG A 242 -2.77 7.79 31.94
N LEU A 243 -2.97 9.06 31.64
CA LEU A 243 -1.97 9.87 30.97
C LEU A 243 -0.82 10.17 31.93
N ARG A 244 0.41 9.98 31.45
CA ARG A 244 1.63 10.22 32.25
C ARG A 244 2.02 11.71 32.28
N ALA A 245 1.53 12.48 31.32
CA ALA A 245 1.65 13.92 31.23
C ALA A 245 0.41 14.49 30.52
N PRO A 246 0.16 15.81 30.60
CA PRO A 246 -0.93 16.45 29.84
C PRO A 246 -0.83 16.17 28.34
N ALA A 247 -1.98 15.97 27.69
CA ALA A 247 -2.05 15.71 26.27
C ALA A 247 -1.83 17.00 25.47
N THR A 248 -1.01 16.94 24.42
CA THR A 248 -0.76 18.05 23.48
C THR A 248 -1.55 17.89 22.18
N ALA A 249 -1.98 16.67 21.86
CA ALA A 249 -2.90 16.39 20.75
C ALA A 249 -3.68 15.09 21.01
N ILE A 250 -4.84 14.99 20.37
CA ILE A 250 -5.62 13.74 20.26
C ILE A 250 -5.83 13.43 18.79
N SER A 251 -5.58 12.18 18.39
CA SER A 251 -5.95 11.67 17.08
C SER A 251 -6.83 10.42 17.18
N LEU A 252 -7.82 10.33 16.29
CA LEU A 252 -8.64 9.14 16.09
C LEU A 252 -8.41 8.61 14.68
N ARG A 253 -8.17 7.30 14.57
CA ARG A 253 -7.92 6.60 13.31
C ARG A 253 -8.84 5.40 13.17
N ALA A 254 -9.56 5.31 12.06
CA ALA A 254 -10.21 4.06 11.66
C ALA A 254 -9.18 3.09 11.05
N VAL A 255 -8.45 2.38 11.92
CA VAL A 255 -7.37 1.42 11.56
C VAL A 255 -7.88 0.33 10.62
N ARG A 256 -9.11 -0.11 10.82
CA ARG A 256 -9.82 -1.00 9.89
C ARG A 256 -11.25 -0.50 9.74
N HIS A 257 -11.73 -0.50 8.51
CA HIS A 257 -13.13 -0.19 8.19
C HIS A 257 -13.65 -1.18 7.15
N GLY A 258 -14.98 -1.31 7.08
CA GLY A 258 -15.68 -2.14 6.12
C GLY A 258 -16.93 -1.43 5.61
N PRO A 259 -17.60 -1.96 4.57
CA PRO A 259 -18.86 -1.37 4.11
C PRO A 259 -19.90 -1.40 5.24
N LEU A 260 -20.70 -0.33 5.37
CA LEU A 260 -21.87 -0.37 6.22
C LEU A 260 -22.87 -1.35 5.61
N ALA A 261 -23.36 -2.31 6.40
CA ALA A 261 -24.49 -3.12 5.97
C ALA A 261 -25.72 -2.22 5.84
N GLU A 262 -26.40 -2.27 4.70
CA GLU A 262 -27.68 -1.58 4.54
C GLU A 262 -28.66 -2.13 5.58
N ARG A 263 -28.92 -1.35 6.63
CA ARG A 263 -30.02 -1.64 7.55
C ARG A 263 -31.27 -1.07 6.90
N GLN A 264 -31.97 -1.90 6.12
CA GLN A 264 -33.43 -1.78 6.08
C GLN A 264 -33.90 -1.93 7.52
N GLY A 265 -34.32 -0.83 8.14
CA GLY A 265 -34.86 -0.83 9.50
C GLY A 265 -36.09 -1.72 9.53
N ALA A 266 -35.99 -2.90 10.12
CA ALA A 266 -37.18 -3.64 10.53
C ALA A 266 -37.87 -2.79 11.60
N LEU A 267 -39.03 -2.26 11.26
CA LEU A 267 -39.83 -1.29 12.03
C LEU A 267 -40.28 -1.76 13.43
N PHE A 268 -39.83 -2.92 13.92
CA PHE A 268 -40.30 -3.53 15.16
C PHE A 268 -39.24 -4.43 15.82
N ASP A 269 -38.18 -3.87 16.41
CA ASP A 269 -37.38 -4.67 17.38
C ASP A 269 -36.47 -3.86 18.33
N GLU A 270 -36.92 -2.72 18.83
CA GLU A 270 -36.08 -1.83 19.65
C GLU A 270 -35.86 -2.26 21.12
N GLN A 271 -36.43 -3.37 21.62
CA GLN A 271 -36.43 -3.61 23.07
C GLN A 271 -35.92 -4.97 23.58
N ARG A 272 -35.40 -5.87 22.72
CA ARG A 272 -34.95 -7.21 23.20
C ARG A 272 -33.46 -7.53 23.09
N ASN A 273 -32.63 -6.73 22.43
CA ASN A 273 -31.26 -7.14 22.11
C ASN A 273 -30.16 -6.67 23.08
N LEU A 274 -30.43 -5.74 23.99
CA LEU A 274 -29.39 -5.18 24.88
C LEU A 274 -28.96 -6.15 26.01
N GLU A 275 -29.83 -7.04 26.48
CA GLU A 275 -29.48 -7.94 27.59
C GLU A 275 -28.83 -9.28 27.16
N SER A 276 -28.99 -9.70 25.90
CA SER A 276 -28.51 -11.02 25.47
C SER A 276 -27.08 -11.00 24.94
N SER A 277 -26.60 -9.86 24.44
CA SER A 277 -25.31 -9.79 23.74
C SER A 277 -24.09 -9.70 24.67
N TRP A 278 -24.26 -9.26 25.92
CA TRP A 278 -23.14 -9.09 26.86
C TRP A 278 -22.73 -10.39 27.58
N ARG A 279 -23.61 -11.39 27.68
CA ARG A 279 -23.30 -12.67 28.35
C ARG A 279 -22.41 -13.60 27.50
N LEU A 280 -22.37 -13.43 26.19
CA LEU A 280 -21.54 -14.26 25.30
C LEU A 280 -20.11 -13.72 25.11
N ALA A 281 -19.86 -12.45 25.42
CA ALA A 281 -18.52 -11.84 25.37
C ALA A 281 -17.53 -12.42 26.40
N ARG A 282 -18.00 -13.23 27.36
CA ARG A 282 -17.17 -13.84 28.40
C ARG A 282 -16.72 -15.28 28.09
N LEU A 283 -17.09 -15.83 26.92
CA LEU A 283 -16.86 -17.23 26.56
C LEU A 283 -15.88 -17.47 25.41
N VAL A 284 -15.29 -16.42 24.82
CA VAL A 284 -14.34 -16.57 23.69
C VAL A 284 -12.98 -15.97 24.05
N ASP A 285 -12.48 -16.28 25.24
CA ASP A 285 -11.07 -16.09 25.57
C ASP A 285 -10.53 -17.35 26.26
N ARG A 286 -10.03 -18.26 25.43
CA ARG A 286 -9.07 -19.33 25.75
C ARG A 286 -8.18 -19.60 24.55
#